data_AF-A0A7J8ZEK0-F1
#
_entry.id   AF-A0A7J8ZEK0-F1
#
_cell.length_a   1.000
_cell.length_b   1.000
_cell.length_c   1.000
_cell.angle_alpha   90.00
_cell.angle_beta   90.00
_cell.angle_gamma   90.00
#
_symmetry.space_group_name_H-M   'P 1'
#
loop_
_entity.id
_entity.type
_entity.pdbx_description
1 polymer ?
#
loop_
_entity_poly.entity_id
_entity_poly.type
_entity_poly.pdbx_seq_one_letter_code
_entity_poly.pdbx_strand_id
1 'polypeptide(L)'
;MPRDRDPLVVGRVIGDVLDPFTRSISLRVTYATRDVNNGVELKPSQVVNQPRVDIGGDDLRTFYTLVMVDPDAPSPSDPNLREYLHW
;
A
#
# COMPACT_ATOMS: atom_id res chain seq x y z
N MET A 1 2.11 -0.01 -28.80
CA MET A 1 2.69 0.03 -27.44
C MET A 1 1.60 -0.35 -26.46
N PRO A 2 1.72 -1.44 -25.69
CA PRO A 2 0.79 -1.65 -24.59
C PRO A 2 0.97 -0.47 -23.65
N ARG A 3 -0.12 0.24 -23.36
CA ARG A 3 -0.11 1.22 -22.27
C ARG A 3 0.04 0.39 -21.00
N ASP A 4 1.24 0.33 -20.44
CA ASP A 4 1.44 -0.19 -19.08
C ASP A 4 0.56 0.67 -18.17
N ARG A 5 -0.60 0.13 -17.81
CA ARG A 5 -1.56 0.81 -16.95
C ARG A 5 -1.01 0.73 -15.55
N ASP A 6 -0.97 1.87 -14.88
CA ASP A 6 -0.51 1.99 -13.50
C ASP A 6 -1.24 0.94 -12.63
N PRO A 7 -0.52 0.04 -11.94
CA PRO A 7 -1.15 -1.03 -11.16
C PRO A 7 -2.04 -0.49 -10.03
N LEU A 8 -1.78 0.71 -9.50
CA LEU A 8 -2.65 1.34 -8.50
C LEU A 8 -3.98 1.82 -9.09
N VAL A 9 -4.01 2.18 -10.37
CA VAL A 9 -5.26 2.50 -11.08
C VAL A 9 -6.00 1.22 -11.45
N VAL A 10 -5.28 0.19 -11.91
CA VAL A 10 -5.89 -1.11 -12.25
C VAL A 10 -6.53 -1.76 -11.02
N GLY A 11 -5.85 -1.71 -9.87
CA GLY A 11 -6.36 -2.20 -8.59
C GLY A 11 -7.32 -1.24 -7.88
N ARG A 12 -7.71 -0.11 -8.50
CA ARG A 12 -8.61 0.92 -7.97
C ARG A 12 -8.18 1.60 -6.66
N VAL A 13 -6.97 1.34 -6.17
CA VAL A 13 -6.36 2.05 -5.04
C VAL A 13 -6.36 3.56 -5.30
N ILE A 14 -5.95 3.98 -6.49
CA ILE A 14 -6.23 5.33 -6.97
C ILE A 14 -7.69 5.38 -7.42
N GLY A 15 -8.47 6.26 -6.79
CA GLY A 15 -9.91 6.36 -6.95
C GLY A 15 -10.66 5.94 -5.69
N ASP A 16 -10.42 4.72 -5.20
CA ASP A 16 -11.09 4.26 -3.99
C ASP A 16 -10.43 4.82 -2.71
N VAL A 17 -9.11 4.95 -2.66
CA VAL A 17 -8.37 5.37 -1.44
C VAL A 17 -7.61 6.68 -1.65
N LEU A 18 -6.91 6.82 -2.78
CA LEU A 18 -6.03 7.95 -3.05
C LEU A 18 -6.46 8.72 -4.31
N ASP A 19 -6.27 10.04 -4.28
CA ASP A 19 -6.27 10.85 -5.50
C ASP A 19 -5.04 10.52 -6.38
N PRO A 20 -5.12 10.73 -7.71
CA PRO A 20 -3.96 10.57 -8.59
C PRO A 20 -2.77 11.43 -8.14
N PHE A 21 -1.59 10.82 -8.06
CA PHE A 21 -0.37 11.49 -7.62
C PHE A 21 0.85 11.02 -8.43
N THR A 22 1.92 11.81 -8.39
CA THR A 22 3.22 11.41 -8.94
C THR A 22 4.09 10.86 -7.81
N ARG A 23 4.56 9.61 -7.96
CA ARG A 23 5.47 8.97 -7.01
C ARG A 23 6.81 9.70 -7.01
N SER A 24 7.20 10.26 -5.87
CA SER A 24 8.44 11.01 -5.71
C SER A 24 9.43 10.37 -4.75
N ILE A 25 8.94 9.57 -3.79
CA ILE A 25 9.76 8.91 -2.77
C ILE A 25 9.65 7.40 -2.91
N SER A 26 10.79 6.71 -2.83
CA SER A 26 10.82 5.25 -2.81
C SER A 26 10.31 4.73 -1.47
N LEU A 27 9.41 3.74 -1.52
CA LEU A 27 8.92 3.02 -0.35
C LEU A 27 9.18 1.52 -0.58
N ARG A 28 9.87 0.88 0.37
CA ARG A 28 10.03 -0.57 0.39
C ARG A 28 9.45 -1.11 1.69
N VAL A 29 8.50 -2.05 1.56
CA VAL A 29 7.89 -2.75 2.69
C VAL A 29 8.22 -4.23 2.55
N THR A 30 8.71 -4.85 3.63
CA THR A 30 9.13 -6.26 3.62
C THR A 30 8.59 -6.97 4.86
N TYR A 31 7.90 -8.10 4.65
CA TYR A 31 7.57 -9.06 5.70
C TYR A 31 8.57 -10.21 5.68
N ALA A 32 9.43 -10.29 6.71
CA ALA A 32 10.58 -11.19 6.77
C ALA A 32 11.49 -11.08 5.53
N THR A 33 11.37 -11.98 4.56
CA THR A 33 12.15 -11.99 3.31
C THR A 33 11.32 -11.69 2.07
N ARG A 34 10.05 -11.30 2.22
CA ARG A 34 9.11 -11.06 1.12
C ARG A 34 8.81 -9.58 0.97
N ASP A 35 9.12 -9.03 -0.20
CA ASP A 35 8.76 -7.67 -0.56
C ASP A 35 7.27 -7.56 -0.91
N VAL A 36 6.64 -6.49 -0.43
CA VAL A 36 5.29 -6.11 -0.83
C VAL A 36 5.37 -5.36 -2.16
N ASN A 37 4.70 -5.89 -3.18
CA ASN A 37 4.55 -5.26 -4.49
C ASN A 37 3.06 -5.11 -4.82
N ASN A 38 2.70 -4.17 -5.68
CA ASN A 38 1.29 -3.93 -6.04
C ASN A 38 0.65 -5.22 -6.60
N GLY A 39 -0.42 -5.67 -5.96
CA GLY A 39 -1.18 -6.87 -6.35
C GLY A 39 -0.58 -8.21 -5.89
N VAL A 40 0.47 -8.22 -5.07
CA VAL A 40 0.99 -9.48 -4.50
C VAL A 40 0.03 -10.03 -3.46
N GLU A 41 -0.28 -11.33 -3.54
CA GLU A 41 -1.05 -12.02 -2.51
C GLU A 41 -0.13 -12.48 -1.37
N LEU A 42 -0.47 -12.10 -0.14
CA LEU A 42 0.18 -12.56 1.08
C LEU A 42 -0.87 -13.18 2.00
N LYS A 43 -0.55 -14.34 2.56
CA LYS A 43 -1.45 -15.01 3.51
C LYS A 43 -1.50 -14.23 4.83
N PRO A 44 -2.63 -14.19 5.54
CA PRO A 44 -2.71 -13.55 6.86
C PRO A 44 -1.63 -14.01 7.83
N SER A 45 -1.26 -15.30 7.81
CA SER A 45 -0.18 -15.87 8.64
C SER A 45 1.22 -15.33 8.32
N GLN A 46 1.42 -14.74 7.14
CA GLN A 46 2.69 -14.13 6.73
C GLN A 46 2.81 -12.66 7.17
N VAL A 47 1.69 -12.01 7.51
CA VAL A 47 1.62 -10.57 7.78
C VAL A 47 1.20 -10.25 9.22
N VAL A 48 1.26 -11.23 10.12
CA VAL A 48 0.87 -11.09 11.54
C VAL A 48 1.74 -10.05 12.26
N ASN A 49 3.05 -10.05 11.99
CA ASN A 49 4.00 -9.15 12.63
C ASN A 49 4.19 -7.90 11.78
N GLN A 50 4.42 -6.75 12.42
CA GLN A 50 4.72 -5.49 11.75
C GLN A 50 5.86 -5.65 10.72
N PRO A 51 5.71 -5.09 9.50
CA PRO A 51 6.74 -5.19 8.47
C PRO A 51 7.92 -4.28 8.76
N ARG A 52 9.05 -4.57 8.11
CA ARG A 52 10.12 -3.59 7.96
C ARG A 52 9.75 -2.61 6.87
N VAL A 53 9.95 -1.32 7.13
CA VAL A 53 9.71 -0.24 6.17
C VAL A 53 10.97 0.59 6.00
N ASP A 54 11.46 0.67 4.76
CA ASP A 54 12.55 1.55 4.37
C ASP A 54 11.97 2.65 3.46
N ILE A 55 12.09 3.92 3.86
CA ILE A 55 11.63 5.10 3.12
C ILE A 55 12.85 5.83 2.57
N GLY A 56 12.79 6.24 1.30
CA GLY A 56 13.84 7.03 0.66
C GLY A 56 13.75 8.53 0.99
N GLY A 57 14.35 9.33 0.11
CA GLY A 57 14.44 10.78 0.27
C GLY A 57 15.86 11.22 0.61
N ASP A 58 16.21 12.42 0.15
CA ASP A 58 17.58 12.93 0.24
C ASP A 58 17.79 13.89 1.42
N ASP A 59 16.70 14.33 2.06
CA ASP A 59 16.74 15.27 3.19
C ASP A 59 16.31 14.59 4.49
N LEU A 60 17.27 14.45 5.41
CA LEU A 60 17.07 13.86 6.74
C LEU A 60 16.23 14.75 7.68
N ARG A 61 15.90 15.98 7.29
CA ARG A 61 15.01 16.87 8.06
C ARG A 61 13.54 16.69 7.68
N THR A 62 13.27 15.98 6.60
CA THR A 62 11.91 15.68 6.17
C THR A 62 11.39 14.49 6.95
N PHE A 63 10.23 14.66 7.56
CA PHE A 63 9.52 13.59 8.26
C PHE A 63 8.34 13.13 7.41
N TYR A 64 8.13 11.81 7.38
CA TYR A 64 7.05 11.17 6.63
C TYR A 64 6.10 10.47 7.59
N THR A 65 4.83 10.38 7.19
CA THR A 65 3.82 9.56 7.84
C THR A 65 3.52 8.36 6.95
N LEU A 66 3.51 7.17 7.55
CA LEU A 66 3.07 5.94 6.90
C LEU A 66 1.68 5.59 7.42
N VAL A 67 0.81 5.13 6.53
CA VAL A 67 -0.55 4.67 6.85
C VAL A 67 -0.77 3.32 6.18
N MET A 68 -1.29 2.35 6.94
CA MET A 68 -1.73 1.04 6.43
C MET A 68 -3.22 0.85 6.71
N VAL A 69 -4.02 0.75 5.65
CA VAL A 69 -5.48 0.64 5.72
C VAL A 69 -5.99 -0.51 4.86
N ASP A 70 -7.13 -1.07 5.26
CA ASP A 70 -7.94 -1.98 4.45
C ASP A 70 -9.23 -1.27 3.99
N PRO A 71 -9.35 -0.92 2.70
CA PRO A 71 -10.53 -0.27 2.15
C PRO A 71 -11.70 -1.24 1.88
N ASP A 72 -11.48 -2.54 2.04
CA ASP A 72 -12.42 -3.59 1.70
C ASP A 72 -13.06 -4.23 2.94
N ALA A 73 -12.98 -3.60 4.11
CA ALA A 73 -13.52 -4.16 5.35
C ALA A 73 -15.07 -4.04 5.44
N PRO A 74 -15.80 -5.10 5.85
CA PRO A 74 -15.33 -6.48 6.10
C PRO A 74 -15.23 -7.35 4.83
N SER A 75 -15.78 -6.89 3.71
CA SER A 75 -15.67 -7.54 2.39
C SER A 75 -15.64 -6.50 1.27
N PRO A 76 -14.89 -6.71 0.17
CA PRO A 76 -14.84 -5.80 -0.98
C PRO A 76 -16.22 -5.62 -1.66
N SER A 77 -17.15 -6.55 -1.46
CA SER A 77 -18.52 -6.46 -2.00
C SER A 77 -19.46 -5.56 -1.20
N ASP A 78 -19.21 -5.39 0.10
CA ASP A 78 -19.96 -4.53 1.01
C ASP A 78 -19.00 -3.93 2.05
N PRO A 79 -18.17 -2.97 1.63
CA PRO A 79 -17.09 -2.45 2.47
C PRO A 79 -17.61 -1.37 3.42
N ASN A 80 -18.64 -1.68 4.21
CA ASN A 80 -19.33 -0.70 5.07
C ASN A 80 -18.52 -0.27 6.31
N LEU A 81 -17.38 -0.92 6.59
CA LEU A 81 -16.43 -0.54 7.63
C LEU A 81 -15.16 0.11 7.06
N ARG A 82 -15.14 0.43 5.76
CA ARG A 82 -13.99 1.09 5.15
C ARG A 82 -13.77 2.50 5.73
N GLU A 83 -12.53 2.93 5.96
CA GLU A 83 -11.27 2.17 5.93
C GLU A 83 -10.92 1.63 7.31
N TYR A 84 -10.49 0.36 7.39
CA TYR A 84 -9.97 -0.19 8.64
C TYR A 84 -8.48 0.15 8.79
N LEU A 85 -8.14 0.95 9.80
CA LEU A 85 -6.76 1.35 10.09
C LEU A 85 -5.99 0.22 10.79
N HIS A 86 -4.98 -0.31 10.12
CA HIS A 86 -4.08 -1.32 10.68
C HIS A 86 -2.90 -0.72 11.43
N TRP A 87 -2.25 0.30 10.85
CA TRP A 87 -1.08 0.95 11.41
C TRP A 87 -0.97 2.41 10.97
#